data_AF-B8GA43-F1
#
_entry.id   AF-B8GA43-F1
#
_cell.length_a   1.000
_cell.length_b   1.000
_cell.length_c   1.000
_cell.angle_alpha   90.00
_cell.angle_beta   90.00
_cell.angle_gamma   90.00
#
_symmetry.space_group_name_H-M   'P 1'
#
loop_
_entity.id
_entity.type
_entity.pdbx_description
1 polymer ?
#
loop_
_entity_poly.entity_id
_entity_poly.type
_entity_poly.pdbx_seq_one_letter_code
_entity_poly.pdbx_strand_id
1 'polypeptide(L)'
;MRPQVEFWLITGLVILSRIGDGLSTYWVTPDLSRELNPLAAGGWPALIIAAAAMLTLSTILHYCYLFRPIGNFPPTPGYDLSAFKRYYFDPYTNRTLATQTIRVLAYVFGYIMPRTIIIWSLLLITNNLLTAFAVEPYIALKQAYPVWLAFYVMLLILALVFLERLQRRDFSWYQAKV
;
A
#
# COMPACT_ATOMS: atom_id res chain seq x y z
N MET A 1 9.97 -11.98 -12.02
CA MET A 1 9.13 -11.39 -13.09
C MET A 1 9.93 -10.26 -13.74
N ARG A 2 9.78 -10.03 -15.05
CA ARG A 2 10.43 -8.87 -15.71
C ARG A 2 9.84 -7.57 -15.17
N PRO A 3 10.63 -6.51 -14.89
CA PRO A 3 10.12 -5.27 -14.32
C PRO A 3 8.97 -4.64 -15.10
N GLN A 4 8.97 -4.74 -16.43
CA GLN A 4 7.91 -4.22 -17.29
C GLN A 4 6.56 -4.92 -17.04
N VAL A 5 6.59 -6.25 -16.88
CA VAL A 5 5.38 -7.03 -16.61
C VAL A 5 4.87 -6.72 -15.20
N GLU A 6 5.77 -6.62 -14.22
CA GLU A 6 5.39 -6.23 -12.86
C GLU A 6 4.71 -4.87 -12.84
N PHE A 7 5.29 -3.88 -13.54
CA PHE A 7 4.78 -2.53 -13.61
C PHE A 7 3.35 -2.49 -14.13
N TRP A 8 3.10 -3.10 -15.30
CA TRP A 8 1.78 -3.09 -15.92
C TRP A 8 0.76 -3.88 -15.10
N LEU A 9 1.15 -5.03 -14.56
CA LEU A 9 0.26 -5.87 -13.75
C LEU A 9 -0.17 -5.14 -12.47
N ILE A 10 0.79 -4.64 -11.69
CA ILE A 10 0.50 -3.98 -10.42
C ILE A 10 -0.24 -2.66 -10.63
N THR A 11 0.16 -1.86 -11.61
CA THR A 11 -0.54 -0.60 -11.93
C THR A 11 -1.96 -0.88 -12.41
N GLY A 12 -2.16 -1.88 -13.26
CA GLY A 12 -3.49 -2.31 -13.70
C GLY A 12 -4.36 -2.78 -12.53
N LEU A 13 -3.83 -3.58 -11.62
CA LEU A 13 -4.55 -4.02 -10.42
C LEU A 13 -4.91 -2.86 -9.48
N VAL A 14 -4.01 -1.89 -9.31
CA VAL A 14 -4.29 -0.67 -8.54
C VAL A 14 -5.44 0.12 -9.17
N ILE A 15 -5.44 0.32 -10.50
CA ILE A 15 -6.53 1.02 -11.19
C ILE A 15 -7.85 0.27 -11.07
N LEU A 16 -7.87 -1.03 -11.38
CA LEU A 16 -9.08 -1.85 -11.34
C LEU A 16 -9.67 -1.92 -9.93
N SER A 17 -8.83 -2.10 -8.91
CA SER A 17 -9.30 -2.14 -7.52
C SER A 17 -9.84 -0.79 -7.05
N ARG A 18 -9.27 0.34 -7.50
CA ARG A 18 -9.82 1.67 -7.20
C ARG A 18 -11.15 1.95 -7.90
N ILE A 19 -11.30 1.51 -9.15
CA ILE A 19 -12.59 1.61 -9.86
C ILE A 19 -13.63 0.74 -9.16
N GLY A 20 -13.29 -0.51 -8.83
CA GLY A 20 -14.17 -1.41 -8.11
C GLY A 20 -14.62 -0.84 -6.77
N ASP A 21 -13.71 -0.24 -6.00
CA ASP A 21 -14.04 0.42 -4.73
C ASP A 21 -15.06 1.54 -4.95
N GLY A 22 -14.80 2.46 -5.88
CA GLY A 22 -15.72 3.56 -6.20
C GLY A 22 -17.11 3.09 -6.66
N LEU A 23 -17.17 2.07 -7.51
CA LEU A 23 -18.45 1.48 -7.96
C LEU A 23 -19.20 0.83 -6.79
N SER A 24 -18.50 0.06 -5.95
CA SER A 24 -19.11 -0.60 -4.80
C SER A 24 -19.63 0.41 -3.77
N THR A 25 -18.90 1.50 -3.52
CA THR A 25 -19.37 2.62 -2.69
C THR A 25 -20.59 3.28 -3.28
N TYR A 26 -20.61 3.53 -4.59
CA TYR A 26 -21.77 4.13 -5.28
C TYR A 26 -23.02 3.27 -5.14
N TRP A 27 -22.91 1.93 -5.18
CA TRP A 27 -24.05 1.05 -4.94
C TRP A 27 -24.58 1.08 -3.51
N VAL A 28 -23.71 1.26 -2.51
CA VAL A 28 -24.11 1.27 -1.09
C VAL A 28 -24.64 2.63 -0.65
N THR A 29 -24.01 3.72 -1.09
CA THR A 29 -24.35 5.10 -0.71
C THR A 29 -24.08 6.05 -1.87
N PRO A 30 -24.98 6.12 -2.87
CA PRO A 30 -24.82 7.02 -4.02
C PRO A 30 -24.73 8.50 -3.62
N ASP A 31 -25.34 8.85 -2.49
CA ASP A 31 -25.37 10.17 -1.87
C ASP A 31 -24.23 10.40 -0.86
N LEU A 32 -23.39 9.39 -0.62
CA LEU A 32 -22.30 9.38 0.36
C LEU A 32 -22.71 9.62 1.82
N SER A 33 -24.00 9.59 2.14
CA SER A 33 -24.51 9.85 3.49
C SER A 33 -24.03 8.85 4.55
N ARG A 34 -23.59 7.66 4.12
CA ARG A 34 -23.07 6.58 4.98
C ARG A 34 -21.57 6.35 4.81
N GLU A 35 -20.89 7.18 4.04
CA GLU A 35 -19.46 7.05 3.78
C GLU A 35 -18.66 7.57 4.99
N LEU A 36 -17.69 6.79 5.45
CA LEU A 36 -16.88 7.12 6.63
C LEU A 36 -15.61 7.87 6.25
N ASN A 37 -15.24 7.89 4.97
CA ASN A 37 -14.14 8.70 4.48
C ASN A 37 -14.41 10.19 4.75
N PRO A 38 -13.57 10.91 5.51
CA PRO A 38 -13.76 12.34 5.79
C PRO A 38 -13.88 13.22 4.54
N LEU A 39 -13.29 12.78 3.43
CA LEU A 39 -13.38 13.48 2.14
C LEU A 39 -14.77 13.42 1.51
N ALA A 40 -15.65 12.54 1.98
CA ALA A 40 -17.04 12.44 1.52
C ALA A 40 -17.84 13.72 1.78
N ALA A 41 -17.44 14.55 2.75
CA ALA A 41 -18.03 15.87 2.97
C ALA A 41 -17.89 16.80 1.74
N GLY A 42 -16.87 16.59 0.90
CA GLY A 42 -16.70 17.27 -0.38
C GLY A 42 -17.40 16.60 -1.57
N GLY A 43 -18.20 15.56 -1.31
CA GLY A 43 -18.93 14.79 -2.32
C GLY A 43 -18.03 13.92 -3.21
N TRP A 44 -18.63 13.35 -4.26
CA TRP A 44 -17.94 12.55 -5.27
C TRP A 44 -16.72 13.25 -5.90
N PRO A 45 -16.77 14.56 -6.25
CA PRO A 45 -15.60 15.22 -6.82
C PRO A 45 -14.36 15.15 -5.92
N ALA A 46 -14.52 15.36 -4.61
CA ALA A 46 -13.41 15.28 -3.66
C ALA A 46 -12.83 13.86 -3.58
N LEU A 47 -13.68 12.83 -3.56
CA LEU A 47 -13.26 11.43 -3.56
C LEU A 47 -12.53 11.05 -4.86
N ILE A 48 -13.03 11.50 -6.01
CA ILE A 48 -12.41 11.23 -7.32
C ILE A 48 -11.04 11.90 -7.41
N ILE A 49 -10.92 13.17 -6.99
CA ILE A 49 -9.65 13.90 -7.00
C ILE A 49 -8.62 13.21 -6.08
N ALA A 50 -9.03 12.83 -4.88
CA ALA A 50 -8.15 12.13 -3.95
C ALA A 50 -7.70 10.76 -4.48
N ALA A 51 -8.63 10.00 -5.10
CA ALA A 51 -8.30 8.74 -5.75
C ALA A 51 -7.32 8.95 -6.92
N ALA A 52 -7.52 9.96 -7.76
CA ALA A 52 -6.64 10.28 -8.87
C ALA A 52 -5.23 10.69 -8.39
N ALA A 53 -5.14 11.49 -7.33
CA ALA A 53 -3.87 11.87 -6.72
C ALA A 53 -3.13 10.65 -6.14
N MET A 54 -3.84 9.78 -5.43
CA MET A 54 -3.29 8.54 -4.87
C MET A 54 -2.81 7.58 -5.97
N LEU A 55 -3.59 7.40 -7.04
CA LEU A 55 -3.23 6.59 -8.21
C LEU A 55 -1.96 7.11 -8.87
N THR A 56 -1.89 8.43 -9.09
CA THR A 56 -0.72 9.09 -9.69
C THR A 56 0.52 8.88 -8.84
N LEU A 57 0.42 9.17 -7.53
CA LEU A 57 1.53 9.00 -6.60
C LEU A 57 1.99 7.53 -6.52
N SER A 58 1.06 6.59 -6.38
CA SER A 58 1.36 5.16 -6.34
C SER A 58 2.07 4.70 -7.62
N THR A 59 1.64 5.19 -8.79
CA THR A 59 2.23 4.82 -10.08
C THR A 59 3.66 5.35 -10.22
N ILE A 60 3.88 6.62 -9.85
CA ILE A 60 5.22 7.24 -9.87
C ILE A 60 6.16 6.50 -8.92
N LEU A 61 5.73 6.22 -7.69
CA LEU A 61 6.54 5.50 -6.72
C LEU A 61 6.85 4.08 -7.18
N HIS A 62 5.85 3.38 -7.72
CA HIS A 62 6.04 2.03 -8.24
C HIS A 62 7.03 1.99 -9.41
N TYR A 63 6.97 2.98 -10.30
CA TYR A 63 7.96 3.17 -11.36
C TYR A 63 9.36 3.36 -10.79
N CYS A 64 9.53 4.24 -9.80
CA CYS A 64 10.82 4.47 -9.14
C CYS A 64 11.38 3.19 -8.51
N TYR A 65 10.53 2.41 -7.84
CA TYR A 65 10.93 1.15 -7.22
C TYR A 65 11.42 0.10 -8.25
N LEU A 66 10.77 -0.02 -9.41
CA LEU A 66 11.12 -1.02 -10.42
C LEU A 66 12.28 -0.62 -11.32
N PHE A 67 12.29 0.63 -11.80
CA PHE A 67 13.20 1.07 -12.86
C PHE A 67 14.34 1.95 -12.34
N ARG A 68 14.27 2.40 -11.08
CA ARG A 68 15.33 3.17 -10.42
C ARG A 68 15.66 2.61 -9.03
N PRO A 69 15.93 1.29 -8.90
CA PRO A 69 16.19 0.68 -7.61
C PRO A 69 17.42 1.30 -6.95
N ILE A 70 17.39 1.37 -5.61
CA ILE A 70 18.49 1.89 -4.80
C ILE A 70 19.01 0.80 -3.87
N GLY A 71 20.32 0.61 -3.85
CA GLY A 71 20.97 -0.33 -2.93
C GLY A 71 21.14 0.31 -1.56
N ASN A 72 20.19 0.06 -0.67
CA ASN A 72 20.24 0.55 0.72
C ASN A 72 20.91 -0.50 1.65
N PHE A 73 22.15 -0.88 1.33
CA PHE A 73 22.84 -2.03 1.93
C PHE A 73 24.02 -1.62 2.81
N PRO A 74 24.33 -2.41 3.86
CA PRO A 74 25.58 -2.27 4.61
C PRO A 74 26.80 -2.39 3.68
N PRO A 75 27.88 -1.63 3.96
CA PRO A 75 29.10 -1.67 3.15
C PRO A 75 29.94 -2.92 3.36
N THR A 76 29.80 -3.57 4.53
CA THR A 76 30.56 -4.77 4.88
C THR A 76 29.68 -6.02 4.76
N PRO A 77 30.24 -7.15 4.30
CA PRO A 77 29.57 -8.45 4.29
C PRO A 77 29.35 -9.00 5.71
N GLY A 78 28.46 -10.00 5.86
CA GLY A 78 28.31 -10.78 7.09
C GLY A 78 27.22 -10.31 8.05
N TYR A 79 26.39 -9.34 7.68
CA TYR A 79 25.23 -8.97 8.49
C TYR A 79 24.20 -10.11 8.50
N ASP A 80 23.63 -10.41 9.66
CA ASP A 80 22.40 -11.20 9.75
C ASP A 80 21.17 -10.32 9.42
N LEU A 81 19.99 -10.94 9.30
CA LEU A 81 18.76 -10.22 8.96
C LEU A 81 18.39 -9.16 10.01
N SER A 82 18.66 -9.41 11.28
CA SER A 82 18.30 -8.49 12.37
C SER A 82 19.16 -7.22 12.32
N ALA A 83 20.48 -7.39 12.19
CA ALA A 83 21.45 -6.33 12.01
C ALA A 83 21.18 -5.54 10.72
N PHE A 84 20.85 -6.23 9.63
CA PHE A 84 20.47 -5.59 8.37
C PHE A 84 19.25 -4.68 8.52
N LYS A 85 18.20 -5.13 9.22
CA LYS A 85 16.98 -4.35 9.44
C LYS A 85 17.23 -3.13 10.33
N ARG A 86 18.08 -3.24 11.35
CA ARG A 86 18.50 -2.11 12.19
C ARG A 86 19.25 -1.06 11.36
N TYR A 87 20.15 -1.50 10.48
CA TYR A 87 20.87 -0.63 9.56
C TYR A 87 19.95 0.07 8.54
N TYR A 88 18.91 -0.62 8.08
CA TYR A 88 18.08 -0.18 6.95
C TYR A 88 17.49 1.23 7.11
N PHE A 89 17.07 1.60 8.32
CA PHE A 89 16.51 2.92 8.64
C PHE A 89 17.31 3.73 9.67
N ASP A 90 18.59 3.42 9.86
CA ASP A 90 19.47 4.17 10.75
C ASP A 90 20.28 5.22 9.97
N PRO A 91 19.91 6.52 10.00
CA PRO A 91 20.61 7.55 9.24
C PRO A 91 22.03 7.83 9.73
N TYR A 92 22.40 7.39 10.95
CA TYR A 92 23.74 7.61 11.48
C TYR A 92 24.75 6.60 10.91
N THR A 93 24.31 5.36 10.65
CA THR A 93 25.17 4.30 10.11
C THR A 93 24.96 4.09 8.61
N ASN A 94 23.79 4.42 8.08
CA ASN A 94 23.43 4.24 6.69
C ASN A 94 23.60 5.52 5.86
N ARG A 95 24.77 5.63 5.21
CA ARG A 95 25.11 6.78 4.36
C ARG A 95 24.16 6.94 3.16
N THR A 96 23.65 5.84 2.61
CA THR A 96 22.69 5.88 1.49
C THR A 96 21.38 6.51 1.94
N LEU A 97 20.86 6.10 3.10
CA LEU A 97 19.71 6.74 3.71
C LEU A 97 19.99 8.21 4.00
N ALA A 98 21.11 8.54 4.65
CA ALA A 98 21.44 9.92 5.05
C ALA A 98 21.55 10.89 3.88
N THR A 99 22.09 10.45 2.75
CA THR A 99 22.36 11.31 1.58
C THR A 99 21.27 11.25 0.52
N GLN A 100 20.48 10.18 0.49
CA GLN A 100 19.47 9.94 -0.55
C GLN A 100 18.11 9.57 0.06
N THR A 101 17.75 10.14 1.22
CA THR A 101 16.52 9.83 1.97
C THR A 101 15.30 9.74 1.08
N ILE A 102 15.05 10.74 0.23
CA ILE A 102 13.88 10.79 -0.64
C ILE A 102 13.87 9.63 -1.64
N ARG A 103 15.04 9.22 -2.16
CA ARG A 103 15.12 8.08 -3.08
C ARG A 103 14.91 6.76 -2.36
N VAL A 104 15.44 6.61 -1.15
CA VAL A 104 15.19 5.42 -0.30
C VAL A 104 13.71 5.32 0.05
N LEU A 105 13.10 6.42 0.50
CA LEU A 105 11.66 6.46 0.78
C LEU A 105 10.83 6.18 -0.48
N ALA A 106 11.18 6.75 -1.63
CA ALA A 106 10.47 6.49 -2.88
C ALA A 106 10.56 5.02 -3.30
N TYR A 107 11.72 4.38 -3.11
CA TYR A 107 11.89 2.95 -3.34
C TYR A 107 11.05 2.09 -2.38
N VAL A 108 11.09 2.41 -1.08
CA VAL A 108 10.33 1.69 -0.04
C VAL A 108 8.82 1.83 -0.28
N PHE A 109 8.32 3.06 -0.43
CA PHE A 109 6.90 3.29 -0.69
C PHE A 109 6.47 2.79 -2.07
N GLY A 110 7.35 2.79 -3.07
CA GLY A 110 7.08 2.20 -4.38
C GLY A 110 6.87 0.69 -4.36
N TYR A 111 7.41 0.00 -3.36
CA TYR A 111 7.05 -1.38 -3.08
C TYR A 111 5.73 -1.49 -2.32
N ILE A 112 5.62 -0.78 -1.19
CA ILE A 112 4.55 -0.97 -0.21
C ILE A 112 3.20 -0.43 -0.71
N MET A 113 3.17 0.84 -1.14
CA MET A 113 1.94 1.58 -1.43
C MET A 113 1.02 0.88 -2.44
N PRO A 114 1.45 0.49 -3.65
CA PRO A 114 0.54 -0.14 -4.62
C PRO A 114 -0.04 -1.46 -4.10
N ARG A 115 0.77 -2.24 -3.36
CA ARG A 115 0.34 -3.54 -2.82
C ARG A 115 -0.66 -3.38 -1.68
N THR A 116 -0.43 -2.40 -0.81
CA THR A 116 -1.38 -2.02 0.24
C THR A 116 -2.70 -1.53 -0.36
N ILE A 117 -2.66 -0.66 -1.38
CA ILE A 117 -3.86 -0.14 -2.03
C ILE A 117 -4.70 -1.26 -2.63
N ILE A 118 -4.08 -2.22 -3.32
CA ILE A 118 -4.80 -3.36 -3.92
C ILE A 118 -5.55 -4.13 -2.82
N ILE A 119 -4.85 -4.59 -1.78
CA ILE A 119 -5.47 -5.42 -0.74
C ILE A 119 -6.53 -4.63 0.03
N TRP A 120 -6.24 -3.38 0.38
CA TRP A 120 -7.18 -2.55 1.11
C TRP A 120 -8.44 -2.26 0.30
N SER A 121 -8.30 -1.95 -1.00
CA SER A 121 -9.45 -1.74 -1.89
C SER A 121 -10.29 -3.01 -2.04
N LEU A 122 -9.67 -4.20 -2.12
CA LEU A 122 -10.41 -5.47 -2.13
C LEU A 122 -11.20 -5.70 -0.83
N LEU A 123 -10.65 -5.31 0.31
CA LEU A 123 -11.35 -5.39 1.59
C LEU A 123 -12.56 -4.45 1.64
N LEU A 124 -12.40 -3.21 1.15
CA LEU A 124 -13.50 -2.24 1.06
C LEU A 124 -14.60 -2.69 0.09
N ILE A 125 -14.22 -3.17 -1.10
CA ILE A 125 -15.13 -3.77 -2.08
C ILE A 125 -15.91 -4.90 -1.43
N THR A 126 -15.24 -5.80 -0.71
CA THR A 126 -15.88 -6.93 -0.04
C THR A 126 -16.87 -6.45 1.02
N ASN A 127 -16.48 -5.49 1.88
CA ASN A 127 -17.39 -4.87 2.85
C ASN A 127 -18.61 -4.25 2.19
N ASN A 128 -18.41 -3.51 1.09
CA ASN A 128 -19.48 -2.82 0.39
C ASN A 128 -20.44 -3.83 -0.25
N LEU A 129 -19.92 -4.87 -0.93
CA LEU A 129 -20.75 -5.91 -1.52
C LEU A 129 -21.53 -6.71 -0.46
N LEU A 130 -20.89 -7.12 0.64
CA LEU A 130 -21.58 -7.81 1.73
C LEU A 130 -22.68 -6.95 2.36
N THR A 131 -22.48 -5.63 2.41
CA THR A 131 -23.49 -4.67 2.86
C THR A 131 -24.62 -4.52 1.84
N ALA A 132 -24.28 -4.34 0.55
CA ALA A 132 -25.24 -4.15 -0.54
C ALA A 132 -26.16 -5.35 -0.74
N PHE A 133 -25.64 -6.57 -0.59
CA PHE A 133 -26.40 -7.82 -0.69
C PHE A 133 -27.03 -8.27 0.63
N ALA A 134 -27.01 -7.41 1.66
CA ALA A 134 -27.62 -7.66 2.96
C ALA A 134 -27.25 -9.02 3.60
N VAL A 135 -25.97 -9.38 3.58
CA VAL A 135 -25.51 -10.66 4.16
C VAL A 135 -25.67 -10.63 5.69
N GLU A 136 -26.66 -11.35 6.22
CA GLU A 136 -27.10 -11.21 7.62
C GLU A 136 -25.99 -11.41 8.68
N PRO A 137 -25.13 -12.46 8.62
CA PRO A 137 -24.06 -12.62 9.60
C PRO A 137 -23.10 -11.43 9.64
N TYR A 138 -22.88 -10.81 8.48
CA TYR A 138 -22.00 -9.65 8.35
C TYR A 138 -22.66 -8.37 8.87
N ILE A 139 -23.96 -8.18 8.60
CA ILE A 139 -24.72 -7.05 9.15
C ILE A 139 -24.73 -7.11 10.67
N ALA A 140 -25.03 -8.28 11.25
CA ALA A 140 -25.03 -8.47 12.70
C ALA A 140 -23.66 -8.13 13.31
N LEU A 141 -22.56 -8.55 12.66
CA LEU A 141 -21.21 -8.21 13.07
C LEU A 141 -20.95 -6.69 13.04
N LYS A 142 -21.37 -5.98 11.99
CA LYS A 142 -21.21 -4.52 11.85
C LYS A 142 -22.04 -3.72 12.86
N GLN A 143 -23.19 -4.25 13.29
CA GLN A 143 -24.01 -3.64 14.33
C GLN A 143 -23.41 -3.87 15.72
N ALA A 144 -22.78 -5.02 15.95
CA ALA A 144 -22.16 -5.36 17.23
C ALA A 144 -20.78 -4.72 17.44
N TYR A 145 -20.02 -4.49 16.35
CA TYR A 145 -18.63 -4.05 16.43
C TYR A 145 -18.29 -2.93 15.45
N PRO A 146 -17.35 -2.03 15.80
CA PRO A 146 -16.86 -0.97 14.92
C PRO A 146 -15.90 -1.53 13.85
N VAL A 147 -16.43 -2.33 12.91
CA VAL A 147 -15.65 -3.00 11.85
C VAL A 147 -14.82 -2.00 11.02
N TRP A 148 -15.26 -0.73 10.94
CA TRP A 148 -14.52 0.32 10.25
C TRP A 148 -13.11 0.56 10.82
N LEU A 149 -12.91 0.41 12.13
CA LEU A 149 -11.58 0.51 12.76
C LEU A 149 -10.64 -0.56 12.23
N ALA A 150 -11.16 -1.76 11.93
CA ALA A 150 -10.36 -2.84 11.37
C ALA A 150 -9.76 -2.45 10.01
N PHE A 151 -10.47 -1.68 9.16
CA PHE A 151 -9.92 -1.22 7.88
C PHE A 151 -8.75 -0.25 8.05
N TYR A 152 -8.80 0.65 9.03
CA TYR A 152 -7.70 1.58 9.31
C TYR A 152 -6.50 0.87 9.94
N VAL A 153 -6.73 -0.04 10.89
CA VAL A 153 -5.66 -0.85 11.48
C VAL A 153 -5.01 -1.75 10.42
N MET A 154 -5.81 -2.29 9.50
CA MET A 154 -5.30 -3.13 8.41
C MET A 154 -4.31 -2.39 7.51
N LEU A 155 -4.49 -1.09 7.25
CA LEU A 155 -3.51 -0.31 6.48
C LEU A 155 -2.12 -0.33 7.13
N LEU A 156 -2.06 -0.18 8.46
CA LEU A 156 -0.80 -0.22 9.20
C LEU A 156 -0.18 -1.62 9.17
N ILE A 157 -1.00 -2.66 9.36
CA ILE A 157 -0.55 -4.05 9.31
C ILE A 157 0.01 -4.37 7.91
N LEU A 158 -0.71 -4.02 6.84
CA LEU A 158 -0.26 -4.25 5.47
C LEU A 158 1.05 -3.51 5.16
N ALA A 159 1.19 -2.27 5.63
CA ALA A 159 2.43 -1.52 5.46
C ALA A 159 3.61 -2.24 6.12
N LEU A 160 3.45 -2.74 7.35
CA LEU A 160 4.49 -3.49 8.07
C LEU A 160 4.79 -4.83 7.40
N VAL A 161 3.77 -5.56 6.94
CA VAL A 161 3.94 -6.83 6.23
C VAL A 161 4.73 -6.64 4.93
N PHE A 162 4.40 -5.62 4.14
CA PHE A 162 5.13 -5.35 2.90
C PHE A 162 6.52 -4.77 3.17
N LEU A 163 6.71 -4.00 4.25
CA LEU A 163 8.03 -3.56 4.65
C LEU A 163 8.94 -4.74 5.01
N GLU A 164 8.43 -5.67 5.82
CA GLU A 164 9.13 -6.91 6.18
C GLU A 164 9.54 -7.69 4.93
N ARG A 165 8.60 -7.82 3.98
CA ARG A 165 8.82 -8.57 2.75
C ARG A 165 9.85 -7.90 1.85
N LEU A 166 9.85 -6.57 1.77
CA LEU A 166 10.86 -5.79 1.06
C LEU A 166 12.24 -5.99 1.69
N GLN A 167 12.35 -5.82 3.01
CA GLN A 167 13.63 -5.95 3.72
C GLN A 167 14.23 -7.35 3.59
N ARG A 168 13.41 -8.41 3.63
CA ARG A 168 13.88 -9.78 3.37
C ARG A 168 14.39 -9.98 1.95
N ARG A 169 13.70 -9.40 0.97
CA ARG A 169 14.13 -9.44 -0.43
C ARG A 169 15.46 -8.70 -0.61
N ASP A 170 15.56 -7.50 -0.06
CA ASP A 170 16.76 -6.68 -0.12
C ASP A 170 17.93 -7.35 0.60
N PHE A 171 17.67 -8.02 1.72
CA PHE A 171 18.66 -8.84 2.41
C PHE A 171 19.17 -10.00 1.55
N SER A 172 18.28 -10.72 0.85
CA SER A 172 18.70 -11.78 -0.08
C SER A 172 19.56 -11.23 -1.23
N TRP A 173 19.28 -10.02 -1.71
CA TRP A 173 20.08 -9.38 -2.73
C TRP A 173 21.45 -8.92 -2.20
N TYR A 174 21.50 -8.42 -0.97
CA TYR A 174 22.74 -8.12 -0.27
C TYR A 174 23.60 -9.39 -0.11
N GLN A 175 23.03 -10.51 0.34
CA GLN A 175 23.75 -11.77 0.48
C GLN A 175 24.31 -12.30 -0.84
N ALA A 176 23.61 -12.06 -1.97
CA ALA A 176 24.08 -12.50 -3.29
C ALA A 176 25.20 -11.62 -3.89
N LYS A 177 25.48 -10.45 -3.31
CA LYS A 177 26.57 -9.56 -3.73
C LYS A 177 27.87 -9.78 -2.95
N VAL A 178 27.81 -10.52 -1.86
CA VAL A 178 28.93 -10.95 -1.01
C VAL A 178 29.45 -12.28 -1.53
#